data_AF-A0A7V4JFI0-F1
#
_entry.id   AF-A0A7V4JFI0-F1
#
_cell.length_a   1.000
_cell.length_b   1.000
_cell.length_c   1.000
_cell.angle_alpha   90.00
_cell.angle_beta   90.00
_cell.angle_gamma   90.00
#
_symmetry.space_group_name_H-M   'P 1'
#
loop_
_entity.id
_entity.type
_entity.pdbx_description
1 polymer ?
#
loop_
_entity_poly.entity_id
_entity_poly.type
_entity_poly.pdbx_seq_one_letter_code
_entity_poly.pdbx_strand_id
1 'polypeptide(L)'
;MKLLFPDACWTPEMISGALFLYFHDDSIGLTTHPSVSTFMTGVSPFSFIEFVEKRKPAWLPQFSTFINTWKICWSSYHETSKLLEPLRGAGLTYVCLVYGRGSVAWESAKDLLSSTQLEGPEVTRVVDPMSASDELFAHIFFEKYLELYKDSMTEDEIVQLGAQRALSDSAELRTDVDWNALYGYCDELFSGSDFATILNTAYMFRLSALRDTRTVLLSNPRLVDFLASLPIESDPGLGDQADPGFDIVAWEFFRQIVSPHIDPLDNVAVDRIIELRDQHVGEIDALKRRCLGLALDLGQAKDLETLQREVALHVRAKVEKDVQALLSLDRAALDELLNEVFSDQKTWVAIAGLLYSLAHGGPIVTAGAAILALSSIGSKAVRVAFQRRKKLRTSDYALLYRMK
;
A
#
# COMPACT_ATOMS: atom_id res chain seq x y z
N MET A 1 -14.65 -9.80 -0.07
CA MET A 1 -13.32 -9.26 -0.40
C MET A 1 -12.30 -10.07 0.36
N LYS A 2 -11.33 -10.68 -0.34
CA LYS A 2 -10.33 -11.56 0.28
C LYS A 2 -9.16 -10.76 0.86
N LEU A 3 -8.79 -9.66 0.19
CA LEU A 3 -7.71 -8.76 0.60
C LEU A 3 -8.11 -7.29 0.40
N LEU A 4 -7.71 -6.45 1.36
CA LEU A 4 -7.87 -5.00 1.33
C LEU A 4 -6.51 -4.33 1.55
N PHE A 5 -6.13 -3.43 0.64
CA PHE A 5 -4.99 -2.53 0.79
C PHE A 5 -5.47 -1.25 1.46
N PRO A 6 -5.00 -0.88 2.66
CA PRO A 6 -5.52 0.26 3.40
C PRO A 6 -4.95 1.61 2.93
N ASP A 7 -3.75 1.60 2.34
CA ASP A 7 -3.22 2.80 1.68
C ASP A 7 -3.64 2.78 0.20
N ALA A 8 -3.95 3.95 -0.34
CA ALA A 8 -4.08 4.09 -1.78
C ALA A 8 -2.73 3.76 -2.44
N CYS A 9 -2.70 2.68 -3.23
CA CYS A 9 -1.51 2.24 -3.95
C CYS A 9 -1.19 3.24 -5.08
N TRP A 10 -0.50 4.32 -4.72
CA TRP A 10 -0.25 5.46 -5.60
C TRP A 10 0.90 5.23 -6.58
N THR A 11 1.64 4.13 -6.47
CA THR A 11 2.69 3.76 -7.44
C THR A 11 2.67 2.25 -7.72
N PRO A 12 2.99 1.79 -8.94
CA PRO A 12 2.91 0.37 -9.30
C PRO A 12 3.83 -0.51 -8.45
N GLU A 13 4.94 0.03 -7.94
CA GLU A 13 5.89 -0.71 -7.09
C GLU A 13 5.30 -1.12 -5.72
N MET A 14 4.16 -0.58 -5.33
CA MET A 14 3.44 -0.98 -4.11
C MET A 14 2.59 -2.24 -4.32
N ILE A 15 2.41 -2.70 -5.56
CA ILE A 15 1.53 -3.80 -5.92
C ILE A 15 2.36 -4.86 -6.62
N SER A 16 2.28 -6.11 -6.15
CA SER A 16 2.86 -7.24 -6.88
C SER A 16 1.86 -7.78 -7.90
N GLY A 17 2.29 -7.95 -9.15
CA GLY A 17 1.51 -8.57 -10.21
C GLY A 17 1.01 -9.97 -9.86
N ALA A 18 1.72 -10.67 -8.98
CA ALA A 18 1.34 -11.98 -8.49
C ALA A 18 -0.01 -11.99 -7.76
N LEU A 19 -0.48 -10.85 -7.25
CA LEU A 19 -1.77 -10.72 -6.58
C LEU A 19 -2.90 -11.11 -7.53
N PHE A 20 -2.82 -10.63 -8.77
CA PHE A 20 -3.82 -10.87 -9.81
C PHE A 20 -3.78 -12.29 -10.39
N LEU A 21 -2.73 -13.05 -10.09
CA LEU A 21 -2.64 -14.48 -10.43
C LEU A 21 -3.08 -15.35 -9.25
N TYR A 22 -2.61 -15.08 -8.03
CA TYR A 22 -2.90 -15.93 -6.88
C TYR A 22 -4.37 -15.82 -6.44
N PHE A 23 -4.90 -14.59 -6.42
CA PHE A 23 -6.26 -14.27 -5.99
C PHE A 23 -7.21 -14.03 -7.17
N HIS A 24 -6.95 -14.65 -8.33
CA HIS A 24 -7.74 -14.41 -9.54
C HIS A 24 -9.22 -14.84 -9.43
N ASP A 25 -9.53 -15.79 -8.53
CA ASP A 25 -10.90 -16.22 -8.20
C ASP A 25 -11.55 -15.34 -7.11
N ASP A 26 -10.76 -14.50 -6.45
CA ASP A 26 -11.14 -13.70 -5.30
C ASP A 26 -11.25 -12.22 -5.66
N SER A 27 -11.99 -11.45 -4.86
CA SER A 27 -12.02 -9.99 -5.00
C SER A 27 -10.90 -9.35 -4.18
N ILE A 28 -10.05 -8.57 -4.87
CA ILE A 28 -8.98 -7.74 -4.29
C ILE A 28 -9.46 -6.29 -4.25
N GLY A 29 -9.44 -5.67 -3.06
CA GLY A 29 -9.80 -4.27 -2.86
C GLY A 29 -8.59 -3.35 -2.84
N LEU A 30 -8.49 -2.42 -3.80
CA LEU A 30 -7.58 -1.27 -3.72
C LEU A 30 -8.34 -0.05 -3.25
N THR A 31 -7.83 0.62 -2.21
CA THR A 31 -8.51 1.82 -1.70
C THR A 31 -8.27 3.02 -2.61
N THR A 32 -9.33 3.79 -2.85
CA THR A 32 -9.24 5.06 -3.54
C THR A 32 -8.51 6.09 -2.67
N HIS A 33 -7.82 7.05 -3.30
CA HIS A 33 -7.15 8.13 -2.59
C HIS A 33 -8.18 8.98 -1.78
N PRO A 34 -7.97 9.21 -0.47
CA PRO A 34 -8.83 10.06 0.38
C PRO A 34 -9.26 11.39 -0.23
N SER A 35 -8.38 12.07 -0.96
CA SER A 35 -8.71 13.37 -1.59
C SER A 35 -9.77 13.27 -2.69
N VAL A 36 -10.18 12.06 -3.11
CA VAL A 36 -11.29 11.89 -4.07
C VAL A 36 -12.59 12.47 -3.55
N SER A 37 -12.82 12.57 -2.23
CA SER A 37 -14.05 13.15 -1.69
C SER A 37 -14.16 14.67 -1.87
N THR A 38 -13.07 15.37 -2.21
CA THR A 38 -13.07 16.84 -2.19
C THR A 38 -14.01 17.46 -3.23
N PHE A 39 -14.33 16.74 -4.33
CA PHE A 39 -15.31 17.23 -5.32
C PHE A 39 -16.69 17.47 -4.70
N MET A 40 -17.04 16.75 -3.62
CA MET A 40 -18.34 16.85 -2.96
C MET A 40 -18.55 18.21 -2.30
N THR A 41 -17.47 18.96 -1.99
CA THR A 41 -17.59 20.32 -1.46
C THR A 41 -18.14 21.31 -2.50
N GLY A 42 -18.05 20.98 -3.80
CA GLY A 42 -18.41 21.87 -4.89
C GLY A 42 -17.50 23.08 -5.05
N VAL A 43 -16.33 23.07 -4.42
CA VAL A 43 -15.35 24.17 -4.44
C VAL A 43 -14.01 23.64 -4.97
N SER A 44 -13.28 24.49 -5.68
CA SER A 44 -11.94 24.14 -6.17
C SER A 44 -10.87 24.42 -5.11
N PRO A 45 -10.18 23.40 -4.57
CA PRO A 45 -9.06 23.59 -3.65
C PRO A 45 -7.94 24.46 -4.23
N PHE A 46 -7.80 24.47 -5.57
CA PHE A 46 -6.79 25.27 -6.26
C PHE A 46 -6.98 26.77 -6.06
N SER A 47 -8.22 27.24 -5.92
CA SER A 47 -8.48 28.66 -5.65
C SER A 47 -8.01 29.10 -4.25
N PHE A 48 -8.06 28.21 -3.26
CA PHE A 48 -7.46 28.44 -1.95
C PHE A 48 -5.93 28.41 -2.00
N ILE A 49 -5.34 27.49 -2.76
CA ILE A 49 -3.88 27.42 -2.95
C ILE A 49 -3.36 28.75 -3.53
N GLU A 50 -4.00 29.27 -4.57
CA GLU A 50 -3.66 30.59 -5.13
C GLU A 50 -3.83 31.72 -4.11
N PHE A 51 -4.87 31.67 -3.28
CA PHE A 51 -5.12 32.66 -2.24
C PHE A 51 -3.98 32.70 -1.21
N VAL A 52 -3.50 31.53 -0.77
CA VAL A 52 -2.35 31.40 0.13
C VAL A 52 -1.07 31.90 -0.53
N GLU A 53 -0.80 31.49 -1.77
CA GLU A 53 0.39 31.92 -2.53
C GLU A 53 0.45 33.44 -2.72
N LYS A 54 -0.71 34.10 -2.93
CA LYS A 54 -0.81 35.56 -3.04
C LYS A 54 -0.50 36.27 -1.72
N ARG A 55 -0.94 35.70 -0.58
CA ARG A 55 -0.71 36.27 0.76
C ARG A 55 0.73 36.11 1.26
N LYS A 56 1.45 35.10 0.79
CA LYS A 56 2.85 34.81 1.17
C LYS A 56 3.07 34.73 2.69
N PRO A 57 2.30 33.91 3.42
CA PRO A 57 2.53 33.73 4.85
C PRO A 57 3.91 33.13 5.15
N ALA A 58 4.38 33.28 6.39
CA ALA A 58 5.64 32.70 6.84
C ALA A 58 5.66 31.16 6.73
N TRP A 59 4.51 30.52 6.86
CA TRP A 59 4.33 29.07 6.74
C TRP A 59 4.17 28.58 5.29
N LEU A 60 4.18 29.47 4.28
CA LEU A 60 4.06 29.11 2.87
C LEU A 60 5.02 27.98 2.45
N PRO A 61 6.30 27.93 2.86
CA PRO A 61 7.21 26.84 2.45
C PRO A 61 6.70 25.46 2.85
N GLN A 62 6.13 25.30 4.05
CA GLN A 62 5.58 24.02 4.51
C GLN A 62 4.35 23.63 3.70
N PHE A 63 3.44 24.60 3.50
CA PHE A 63 2.23 24.39 2.69
C PHE A 63 2.55 24.05 1.23
N SER A 64 3.52 24.73 0.62
CA SER A 64 3.99 24.42 -0.74
C SER A 64 4.59 23.02 -0.82
N THR A 65 5.38 22.58 0.17
CA THR A 65 5.89 21.21 0.21
C THR A 65 4.75 20.20 0.31
N PHE A 66 3.77 20.44 1.20
CA PHE A 66 2.55 19.64 1.29
C PHE A 66 1.83 19.49 -0.06
N ILE A 67 1.50 20.62 -0.69
CA ILE A 67 0.77 20.63 -1.97
C ILE A 67 1.58 19.93 -3.08
N ASN A 68 2.90 20.12 -3.11
CA ASN A 68 3.75 19.45 -4.11
C ASN A 68 3.80 17.93 -3.89
N THR A 69 3.93 17.47 -2.65
CA THR A 69 3.89 16.04 -2.32
C THR A 69 2.55 15.42 -2.70
N TRP A 70 1.44 16.09 -2.36
CA TRP A 70 0.10 15.65 -2.77
C TRP A 70 -0.05 15.57 -4.30
N LYS A 71 0.39 16.59 -5.05
CA LYS A 71 0.33 16.60 -6.52
C LYS A 71 1.08 15.41 -7.14
N ILE A 72 2.25 15.08 -6.59
CA ILE A 72 3.03 13.91 -7.04
C ILE A 72 2.25 12.62 -6.76
N CYS A 73 1.75 12.44 -5.53
CA CYS A 73 0.94 11.28 -5.14
C CYS A 73 -0.27 11.10 -6.06
N TRP A 74 -1.04 12.17 -6.28
CA TRP A 74 -2.25 12.15 -7.11
C TRP A 74 -1.92 11.83 -8.58
N SER A 75 -0.89 12.45 -9.15
CA SER A 75 -0.48 12.16 -10.52
C SER A 75 0.00 10.72 -10.68
N SER A 76 0.78 10.20 -9.73
CA SER A 76 1.24 8.81 -9.75
C SER A 76 0.10 7.82 -9.56
N TYR A 77 -0.86 8.11 -8.68
CA TYR A 77 -2.05 7.29 -8.48
C TYR A 77 -2.88 7.18 -9.76
N HIS A 78 -3.06 8.29 -10.49
CA HIS A 78 -3.80 8.30 -11.76
C HIS A 78 -3.14 7.40 -12.81
N GLU A 79 -1.81 7.51 -12.96
CA GLU A 79 -1.07 6.66 -13.89
C GLU A 79 -1.07 5.18 -13.45
N THR A 80 -0.98 4.92 -12.15
CA THR A 80 -1.11 3.56 -11.59
C THR A 80 -2.50 2.98 -11.85
N SER A 81 -3.57 3.75 -11.64
CA SER A 81 -4.94 3.32 -11.89
C SER A 81 -5.18 2.99 -13.36
N LYS A 82 -4.65 3.81 -14.29
CA LYS A 82 -4.69 3.51 -15.73
C LYS A 82 -3.96 2.23 -16.08
N LEU A 83 -2.77 2.01 -15.51
CA LEU A 83 -1.98 0.80 -15.73
C LEU A 83 -2.75 -0.45 -15.27
N LEU A 84 -3.51 -0.36 -14.18
CA LEU A 84 -4.26 -1.47 -13.61
C LEU A 84 -5.66 -1.67 -14.20
N GLU A 85 -6.21 -0.70 -14.93
CA GLU A 85 -7.57 -0.80 -15.50
C GLU A 85 -7.78 -2.08 -16.33
N PRO A 86 -6.82 -2.57 -17.15
CA PRO A 86 -6.96 -3.86 -17.84
C PRO A 86 -7.17 -5.06 -16.91
N LEU A 87 -6.69 -4.97 -15.67
CA LEU A 87 -6.80 -6.00 -14.63
C LEU A 87 -8.10 -5.90 -13.83
N ARG A 88 -9.00 -4.95 -14.14
CA ARG A 88 -10.31 -4.83 -13.48
C ARG A 88 -11.15 -6.10 -13.56
N GLY A 89 -11.04 -6.84 -14.68
CA GLY A 89 -11.67 -8.15 -14.85
C GLY A 89 -11.05 -9.29 -14.03
N ALA A 90 -9.89 -9.07 -13.38
CA ALA A 90 -9.16 -10.04 -12.56
C ALA A 90 -9.53 -9.95 -11.06
N GLY A 91 -10.79 -9.60 -10.74
CA GLY A 91 -11.24 -9.46 -9.35
C GLY A 91 -10.84 -8.14 -8.66
N LEU A 92 -10.18 -7.21 -9.38
CA LEU A 92 -9.82 -5.90 -8.86
C LEU A 92 -11.06 -5.02 -8.65
N THR A 93 -11.24 -4.56 -7.42
CA THR A 93 -12.32 -3.64 -7.01
C THR A 93 -11.72 -2.41 -6.35
N TYR A 94 -12.20 -1.23 -6.73
CA TYR A 94 -11.85 0.02 -6.03
C TYR A 94 -12.78 0.23 -4.83
N VAL A 95 -12.19 0.53 -3.67
CA VAL A 95 -12.90 0.65 -2.40
C VAL A 95 -12.75 2.06 -1.86
N CYS A 96 -13.86 2.73 -1.60
CA CYS A 96 -13.82 4.00 -0.87
C CYS A 96 -13.92 3.72 0.63
N LEU A 97 -12.83 3.96 1.37
CA LEU A 97 -12.87 3.91 2.83
C LEU A 97 -13.45 5.19 3.40
N VAL A 98 -14.39 5.03 4.33
CA VAL A 98 -15.05 6.13 5.03
C VAL A 98 -14.65 6.09 6.49
N TYR A 99 -14.00 7.15 6.95
CA TYR A 99 -13.61 7.38 8.34
C TYR A 99 -13.48 8.87 8.59
N GLY A 100 -13.63 9.28 9.85
CA GLY A 100 -13.55 10.68 10.24
C GLY A 100 -12.15 11.23 10.04
N ARG A 101 -12.07 12.43 9.44
CA ARG A 101 -10.84 13.24 9.37
C ARG A 101 -11.07 14.65 9.90
N GLY A 102 -12.14 14.91 10.66
CA GLY A 102 -12.45 16.23 11.22
C GLY A 102 -11.60 16.58 12.45
N SER A 103 -12.01 17.63 13.19
CA SER A 103 -11.36 18.09 14.43
C SER A 103 -11.19 16.96 15.45
N VAL A 104 -12.24 16.18 15.67
CA VAL A 104 -12.24 15.09 16.66
C VAL A 104 -11.25 13.99 16.25
N ALA A 105 -11.17 13.69 14.96
CA ALA A 105 -10.22 12.72 14.44
C ALA A 105 -8.77 13.23 14.50
N TRP A 106 -8.55 14.53 14.32
CA TRP A 106 -7.25 15.18 14.50
C TRP A 106 -6.72 15.03 15.92
N GLU A 107 -7.55 15.29 16.93
CA GLU A 107 -7.15 15.08 18.33
C GLU A 107 -6.97 13.60 18.66
N SER A 108 -7.86 12.71 18.18
CA SER A 108 -7.70 11.26 18.36
C SER A 108 -6.41 10.71 17.72
N ALA A 109 -6.00 11.27 16.58
CA ALA A 109 -4.74 10.94 15.92
C ALA A 109 -3.52 11.37 16.75
N LYS A 110 -3.57 12.56 17.38
CA LYS A 110 -2.53 12.99 18.33
C LYS A 110 -2.45 12.08 19.54
N ASP A 111 -3.60 11.68 20.10
CA ASP A 111 -3.66 10.77 21.23
C ASP A 111 -3.01 9.42 20.87
N LEU A 112 -3.31 8.88 19.68
CA LEU A 112 -2.68 7.66 19.18
C LEU A 112 -1.16 7.81 19.04
N LEU A 113 -0.68 8.92 18.46
CA LEU A 113 0.75 9.22 18.37
C LEU A 113 1.41 9.41 19.74
N SER A 114 0.69 9.88 20.75
CA SER A 114 1.21 10.01 22.10
C SER A 114 1.29 8.67 22.85
N SER A 115 0.56 7.66 22.37
CA SER A 115 0.51 6.33 23.00
C SER A 115 1.64 5.38 22.55
N THR A 116 2.30 5.66 21.42
CA THR A 116 3.42 4.84 20.94
C THR A 116 4.66 5.01 21.81
N GLN A 117 5.46 3.94 21.90
CA GLN A 117 6.79 3.97 22.53
C GLN A 117 7.89 4.57 21.62
N LEU A 118 7.58 4.88 20.36
CA LEU A 118 8.54 5.43 19.40
C LEU A 118 8.76 6.94 19.59
N GLU A 119 9.98 7.40 19.37
CA GLU A 119 10.29 8.83 19.35
C GLU A 119 9.82 9.49 18.03
N GLY A 120 9.60 10.82 18.03
CA GLY A 120 9.11 11.56 16.87
C GLY A 120 9.88 11.33 15.55
N PRO A 121 11.23 11.29 15.54
CA PRO A 121 11.99 10.95 14.34
C PRO A 121 11.78 9.51 13.85
N GLU A 122 11.47 8.57 14.75
CA GLU A 122 11.19 7.18 14.42
C GLU A 122 9.81 7.04 13.79
N VAL A 123 8.80 7.70 14.37
CA VAL A 123 7.45 7.84 13.77
C VAL A 123 7.54 8.42 12.35
N THR A 124 8.35 9.46 12.17
CA THR A 124 8.50 10.09 10.85
C THR A 124 9.09 9.15 9.79
N ARG A 125 9.90 8.14 10.20
CA ARG A 125 10.49 7.17 9.25
C ARG A 125 9.51 6.10 8.80
N VAL A 126 8.52 5.79 9.63
CA VAL A 126 7.51 4.76 9.37
C VAL A 126 6.30 5.28 8.61
N VAL A 127 6.06 6.59 8.61
CA VAL A 127 4.98 7.24 7.86
C VAL A 127 5.33 7.36 6.36
N ASP A 128 4.36 7.03 5.49
CA ASP A 128 4.47 7.30 4.06
C ASP A 128 4.03 8.76 3.78
N PRO A 129 4.95 9.66 3.37
CA PRO A 129 4.63 11.08 3.22
C PRO A 129 3.63 11.35 2.08
N MET A 130 3.57 10.49 1.07
CA MET A 130 2.63 10.62 -0.06
C MET A 130 1.21 10.37 0.41
N SER A 131 1.00 9.24 1.09
CA SER A 131 -0.26 8.91 1.76
C SER A 131 -0.67 9.96 2.79
N ALA A 132 0.27 10.38 3.65
CA ALA A 132 0.01 11.39 4.69
C ALA A 132 -0.43 12.73 4.10
N SER A 133 0.18 13.14 2.98
CA SER A 133 -0.22 14.35 2.27
C SER A 133 -1.61 14.23 1.67
N ASP A 134 -2.00 13.05 1.17
CA ASP A 134 -3.36 12.84 0.67
C ASP A 134 -4.42 12.89 1.77
N GLU A 135 -4.12 12.32 2.93
CA GLU A 135 -4.96 12.46 4.13
C GLU A 135 -5.10 13.91 4.58
N LEU A 136 -3.98 14.64 4.63
CA LEU A 136 -3.97 16.05 5.00
C LEU A 136 -4.77 16.90 4.00
N PHE A 137 -4.72 16.55 2.71
CA PHE A 137 -5.51 17.21 1.69
C PHE A 137 -7.01 17.00 1.93
N ALA A 138 -7.44 15.74 2.16
CA ALA A 138 -8.84 15.44 2.48
C ALA A 138 -9.27 16.13 3.79
N HIS A 139 -8.40 16.17 4.80
CA HIS A 139 -8.66 16.87 6.05
C HIS A 139 -8.94 18.37 5.84
N ILE A 140 -8.05 19.09 5.14
CA ILE A 140 -8.16 20.54 4.94
C ILE A 140 -9.31 20.88 3.99
N PHE A 141 -9.38 20.21 2.84
CA PHE A 141 -10.23 20.63 1.74
C PHE A 141 -11.59 19.93 1.68
N PHE A 142 -11.82 18.89 2.49
CA PHE A 142 -13.13 18.27 2.63
C PHE A 142 -13.67 18.46 4.05
N GLU A 143 -13.12 17.80 5.06
CA GLU A 143 -13.70 17.82 6.41
C GLU A 143 -13.70 19.22 7.03
N LYS A 144 -12.54 19.89 7.06
CA LYS A 144 -12.41 21.23 7.64
C LYS A 144 -13.22 22.27 6.88
N TYR A 145 -13.32 22.10 5.57
CA TYR A 145 -14.18 22.94 4.76
C TYR A 145 -15.66 22.77 5.17
N LEU A 146 -16.14 21.53 5.33
CA LEU A 146 -17.51 21.27 5.78
C LEU A 146 -17.73 21.83 7.19
N GLU A 147 -16.81 21.61 8.13
CA GLU A 147 -16.89 22.14 9.50
C GLU A 147 -16.99 23.67 9.55
N LEU A 148 -16.30 24.39 8.66
CA LEU A 148 -16.23 25.86 8.72
C LEU A 148 -17.32 26.56 7.88
N TYR A 149 -17.76 25.94 6.79
CA TYR A 149 -18.63 26.60 5.80
C TYR A 149 -20.00 25.93 5.62
N LYS A 150 -20.19 24.76 6.24
CA LYS A 150 -21.39 23.94 6.13
C LYS A 150 -21.86 23.42 7.50
N ASP A 151 -21.41 24.04 8.59
CA ASP A 151 -21.77 23.71 9.98
C ASP A 151 -23.27 23.66 10.27
N SER A 152 -24.03 24.46 9.53
CA SER A 152 -25.48 24.62 9.63
C SER A 152 -26.26 23.60 8.81
N MET A 153 -25.60 22.81 7.96
CA MET A 153 -26.25 21.72 7.20
C MET A 153 -26.34 20.46 8.04
N THR A 154 -27.47 19.78 7.95
CA THR A 154 -27.67 18.44 8.48
C THR A 154 -26.90 17.40 7.65
N GLU A 155 -26.64 16.23 8.24
CA GLU A 155 -25.99 15.11 7.53
C GLU A 155 -26.74 14.72 6.24
N ASP A 156 -28.07 14.66 6.28
CA ASP A 156 -28.91 14.35 5.12
C ASP A 156 -28.74 15.39 4.00
N GLU A 157 -28.63 16.67 4.33
CA GLU A 157 -28.41 17.73 3.34
C GLU A 157 -27.02 17.65 2.71
N ILE A 158 -26.00 17.29 3.50
CA ILE A 158 -24.63 17.05 3.00
C ILE A 158 -24.61 15.84 2.06
N VAL A 159 -25.30 14.76 2.41
CA VAL A 159 -25.41 13.55 1.57
C VAL A 159 -26.14 13.88 0.27
N GLN A 160 -27.24 14.62 0.32
CA GLN A 160 -27.96 15.05 -0.89
C GLN A 160 -27.11 15.95 -1.78
N LEU A 161 -26.36 16.89 -1.20
CA LEU A 161 -25.42 17.72 -1.94
C LEU A 161 -24.37 16.86 -2.66
N GLY A 162 -23.77 15.90 -1.95
CA GLY A 162 -22.83 14.94 -2.53
C GLY A 162 -23.42 14.13 -3.67
N ALA A 163 -24.63 13.59 -3.50
CA ALA A 163 -25.34 12.82 -4.51
C ALA A 163 -25.65 13.64 -5.77
N GLN A 164 -26.11 14.89 -5.60
CA GLN A 164 -26.35 15.80 -6.72
C GLN A 164 -25.06 16.10 -7.50
N ARG A 165 -23.94 16.28 -6.80
CA ARG A 165 -22.64 16.56 -7.42
C ARG A 165 -22.06 15.36 -8.15
N ALA A 166 -22.23 14.15 -7.61
CA ALA A 166 -21.79 12.93 -8.27
C ALA A 166 -22.50 12.67 -9.62
N LEU A 167 -23.73 13.18 -9.78
CA LEU A 167 -24.55 13.02 -10.98
C LEU A 167 -24.42 14.17 -11.98
N SER A 168 -23.69 15.25 -11.65
CA SER A 168 -23.55 16.41 -12.53
C SER A 168 -22.33 16.26 -13.45
N ASP A 169 -22.55 16.13 -14.77
CA ASP A 169 -21.50 16.03 -15.80
C ASP A 169 -20.60 17.29 -15.90
N SER A 170 -21.03 18.40 -15.31
CA SER A 170 -20.27 19.65 -15.21
C SER A 170 -20.38 20.20 -13.78
N ALA A 171 -19.62 19.65 -12.85
CA ALA A 171 -19.45 20.30 -11.56
C ALA A 171 -18.62 21.58 -11.78
N GLU A 172 -19.28 22.69 -12.15
CA GLU A 172 -18.66 24.01 -12.03
C GLU A 172 -18.30 24.19 -10.55
N LEU A 173 -17.01 24.07 -10.27
CA LEU A 173 -16.46 24.26 -8.94
C LEU A 173 -16.47 25.76 -8.66
N ARG A 174 -17.08 26.13 -7.54
CA ARG A 174 -17.04 27.51 -7.08
C ARG A 174 -15.60 27.92 -6.78
N THR A 175 -15.26 29.14 -7.19
CA THR A 175 -13.97 29.79 -6.93
C THR A 175 -14.14 31.07 -6.11
N ASP A 176 -15.37 31.53 -5.94
CA ASP A 176 -15.78 32.74 -5.20
C ASP A 176 -16.11 32.41 -3.74
N VAL A 177 -15.12 31.87 -3.02
CA VAL A 177 -15.27 31.52 -1.60
C VAL A 177 -14.47 32.50 -0.75
N ASP A 178 -15.08 32.96 0.36
CA ASP A 178 -14.34 33.69 1.39
C ASP A 178 -13.43 32.71 2.14
N TRP A 179 -12.15 32.70 1.77
CA TRP A 179 -11.15 31.79 2.29
C TRP A 179 -10.60 32.15 3.68
N ASN A 180 -11.09 33.22 4.32
CA ASN A 180 -10.49 33.71 5.57
C ASN A 180 -10.56 32.69 6.73
N ALA A 181 -11.66 31.96 6.89
CA ALA A 181 -11.80 30.98 7.97
C ALA A 181 -10.85 29.79 7.77
N LEU A 182 -10.82 29.20 6.56
CA LEU A 182 -9.90 28.11 6.25
C LEU A 182 -8.43 28.57 6.31
N TYR A 183 -8.15 29.81 5.90
CA TYR A 183 -6.81 30.40 6.03
C TYR A 183 -6.41 30.52 7.50
N GLY A 184 -7.30 30.99 8.38
CA GLY A 184 -7.05 31.06 9.82
C GLY A 184 -6.71 29.68 10.41
N TYR A 185 -7.47 28.65 10.03
CA TYR A 185 -7.17 27.28 10.41
C TYR A 185 -5.77 26.82 9.94
N CYS A 186 -5.44 27.06 8.67
CA CYS A 186 -4.12 26.71 8.14
C CYS A 186 -2.99 27.52 8.81
N ASP A 187 -3.23 28.78 9.17
CA ASP A 187 -2.27 29.63 9.87
C ASP A 187 -1.93 29.04 11.24
N GLU A 188 -2.94 28.62 12.00
CA GLU A 188 -2.76 27.92 13.28
C GLU A 188 -2.05 26.57 13.10
N LEU A 189 -2.49 25.77 12.12
CA LEU A 189 -1.95 24.43 11.88
C LEU A 189 -0.47 24.46 11.46
N PHE A 190 -0.12 25.23 10.44
CA PHE A 190 1.23 25.26 9.87
C PHE A 190 2.21 26.17 10.63
N SER A 191 1.72 27.09 11.48
CA SER A 191 2.57 27.87 12.37
C SER A 191 2.76 27.20 13.74
N GLY A 192 1.77 26.43 14.21
CA GLY A 192 1.77 25.81 15.53
C GLY A 192 2.50 24.46 15.61
N SER A 193 2.88 23.86 14.48
CA SER A 193 3.55 22.57 14.45
C SER A 193 4.53 22.49 13.28
N ASP A 194 5.57 21.67 13.43
CA ASP A 194 6.46 21.38 12.31
C ASP A 194 5.80 20.43 11.30
N PHE A 195 6.29 20.46 10.07
CA PHE A 195 5.69 19.73 8.96
C PHE A 195 5.64 18.21 9.17
N ALA A 196 6.63 17.62 9.86
CA ALA A 196 6.64 16.17 10.11
C ALA A 196 5.53 15.80 11.09
N THR A 197 5.35 16.57 12.16
CA THR A 197 4.24 16.38 13.11
C THR A 197 2.87 16.45 12.43
N ILE A 198 2.67 17.42 11.52
CA ILE A 198 1.42 17.56 10.76
C ILE A 198 1.16 16.32 9.89
N LEU A 199 2.16 15.86 9.13
CA LEU A 199 2.01 14.66 8.29
C LEU A 199 1.81 13.39 9.11
N ASN A 200 2.56 13.20 10.19
CA ASN A 200 2.43 12.04 11.05
C ASN A 200 1.01 11.97 11.63
N THR A 201 0.46 13.10 12.07
CA THR A 201 -0.92 13.19 12.59
C THR A 201 -1.93 12.84 11.51
N ALA A 202 -1.81 13.43 10.32
CA ALA A 202 -2.73 13.16 9.21
C ALA A 202 -2.71 11.68 8.77
N TYR A 203 -1.54 11.04 8.77
CA TYR A 203 -1.41 9.62 8.41
C TYR A 203 -2.16 8.69 9.37
N MET A 204 -2.41 9.10 10.62
CA MET A 204 -3.09 8.23 11.59
C MET A 204 -4.60 8.08 11.34
N PHE A 205 -5.24 8.96 10.55
CA PHE A 205 -6.70 8.88 10.35
C PHE A 205 -7.16 7.52 9.86
N ARG A 206 -6.43 6.95 8.89
CA ARG A 206 -6.74 5.64 8.33
C ARG A 206 -6.59 4.49 9.33
N LEU A 207 -5.74 4.62 10.36
CA LEU A 207 -5.58 3.55 11.36
C LEU A 207 -6.88 3.28 12.12
N SER A 208 -7.73 4.31 12.29
CA SER A 208 -9.05 4.15 12.88
C SER A 208 -9.95 3.21 12.07
N ALA A 209 -9.85 3.21 10.74
CA ALA A 209 -10.60 2.33 9.84
C ALA A 209 -10.11 0.87 9.89
N LEU A 210 -8.88 0.64 10.37
CA LEU A 210 -8.29 -0.70 10.45
C LEU A 210 -8.70 -1.45 11.73
N ARG A 211 -9.22 -0.75 12.74
CA ARG A 211 -9.56 -1.32 14.06
C ARG A 211 -10.47 -2.55 13.96
N ASP A 212 -11.46 -2.50 13.08
CA ASP A 212 -12.47 -3.56 12.94
C ASP A 212 -12.18 -4.52 11.77
N THR A 213 -11.08 -4.31 11.04
CA THR A 213 -10.73 -5.12 9.87
C THR A 213 -9.89 -6.33 10.26
N ARG A 214 -10.45 -7.53 10.11
CA ARG A 214 -9.79 -8.80 10.51
C ARG A 214 -8.57 -9.18 9.67
N THR A 215 -8.48 -8.72 8.42
CA THR A 215 -7.39 -9.07 7.51
C THR A 215 -7.06 -7.87 6.63
N VAL A 216 -5.89 -7.28 6.84
CA VAL A 216 -5.39 -6.11 6.11
C VAL A 216 -4.04 -6.46 5.53
N LEU A 217 -3.79 -6.08 4.28
CA LEU A 217 -2.45 -6.16 3.71
C LEU A 217 -1.79 -4.79 3.77
N LEU A 218 -0.79 -4.64 4.65
CA LEU A 218 -0.07 -3.39 4.80
C LEU A 218 0.79 -3.11 3.56
N SER A 219 0.42 -2.09 2.80
CA SER A 219 1.19 -1.56 1.67
C SER A 219 2.45 -0.79 2.12
N ASN A 220 2.42 -0.23 3.34
CA ASN A 220 3.58 0.35 3.99
C ASN A 220 4.17 -0.63 5.02
N PRO A 221 5.22 -1.40 4.68
CA PRO A 221 5.80 -2.38 5.60
C PRO A 221 6.47 -1.74 6.81
N ARG A 222 6.78 -0.43 6.79
CA ARG A 222 7.38 0.26 7.93
C ARG A 222 6.37 0.52 9.05
N LEU A 223 5.07 0.47 8.74
CA LEU A 223 4.01 0.67 9.71
C LEU A 223 3.96 -0.45 10.75
N VAL A 224 4.55 -1.62 10.48
CA VAL A 224 4.57 -2.73 11.45
C VAL A 224 5.32 -2.35 12.73
N ASP A 225 6.45 -1.63 12.61
CA ASP A 225 7.23 -1.17 13.77
C ASP A 225 6.39 -0.24 14.66
N PHE A 226 5.58 0.62 14.03
CA PHE A 226 4.64 1.48 14.72
C PHE A 226 3.55 0.67 15.44
N LEU A 227 2.89 -0.27 14.75
CA LEU A 227 1.83 -1.09 15.34
C LEU A 227 2.34 -1.92 16.53
N ALA A 228 3.57 -2.44 16.44
CA ALA A 228 4.21 -3.20 17.52
C ALA A 228 4.55 -2.34 18.75
N SER A 229 4.69 -1.03 18.57
CA SER A 229 5.02 -0.09 19.65
C SER A 229 3.80 0.43 20.43
N LEU A 230 2.59 0.14 19.95
CA LEU A 230 1.34 0.55 20.61
C LEU A 230 1.10 -0.29 21.87
N PRO A 231 0.44 0.27 22.89
CA PRO A 231 0.05 -0.48 24.08
C PRO A 231 -1.05 -1.49 23.72
N ILE A 232 -0.68 -2.77 23.56
CA ILE A 232 -1.63 -3.83 23.24
C ILE A 232 -2.25 -4.35 24.54
N GLU A 233 -3.55 -4.09 24.74
CA GLU A 233 -4.38 -4.95 25.60
C GLU A 233 -4.67 -6.23 24.81
N SER A 234 -3.93 -7.29 25.12
CA SER A 234 -4.17 -8.59 24.51
C SER A 234 -5.43 -9.18 25.13
N ASP A 235 -6.52 -9.26 24.37
CA ASP A 235 -7.68 -10.06 24.76
C ASP A 235 -7.33 -11.54 24.54
N PRO A 236 -7.13 -12.33 25.63
CA PRO A 236 -6.67 -13.71 25.50
C PRO A 236 -7.71 -14.63 24.84
N GLY A 237 -8.94 -14.16 24.59
CA GLY A 237 -10.03 -14.95 24.00
C GLY A 237 -10.02 -15.09 22.47
N LEU A 238 -9.16 -14.37 21.74
CA LEU A 238 -9.14 -14.38 20.26
C LEU A 238 -8.11 -15.36 19.65
N GLY A 239 -7.28 -16.01 20.47
CA GLY A 239 -6.16 -16.85 20.00
C GLY A 239 -6.51 -18.26 19.51
N ASP A 240 -7.70 -18.79 19.85
CA ASP A 240 -8.01 -20.21 19.71
C ASP A 240 -8.76 -20.61 18.42
N GLN A 241 -9.01 -19.67 17.50
CA GLN A 241 -9.75 -19.95 16.24
C GLN A 241 -9.10 -19.47 14.95
N ALA A 242 -7.87 -18.95 14.98
CA ALA A 242 -7.17 -18.57 13.76
C ALA A 242 -6.58 -19.81 13.09
N ASP A 243 -7.03 -20.09 11.87
CA ASP A 243 -6.33 -20.95 10.90
C ASP A 243 -4.83 -20.55 10.88
N PRO A 244 -3.83 -21.46 10.87
CA PRO A 244 -2.44 -21.17 11.25
C PRO A 244 -1.68 -20.16 10.36
N GLY A 245 -2.35 -19.46 9.45
CA GLY A 245 -1.75 -18.46 8.57
C GLY A 245 -0.87 -19.07 7.47
N PHE A 246 -0.91 -20.39 7.25
CA PHE A 246 -0.12 -21.04 6.20
C PHE A 246 -0.45 -20.54 4.79
N ASP A 247 -1.66 -20.05 4.56
CA ASP A 247 -2.06 -19.35 3.33
C ASP A 247 -1.17 -18.14 3.02
N ILE A 248 -0.73 -17.40 4.06
CA ILE A 248 0.17 -16.24 3.90
C ILE A 248 1.54 -16.71 3.43
N VAL A 249 2.07 -17.79 4.01
CA VAL A 249 3.37 -18.36 3.60
C VAL A 249 3.28 -18.94 2.18
N ALA A 250 2.17 -19.62 1.87
CA ALA A 250 1.91 -20.17 0.54
C ALA A 250 1.84 -19.07 -0.52
N TRP A 251 1.17 -17.97 -0.21
CA TRP A 251 1.17 -16.77 -1.04
C TRP A 251 2.59 -16.22 -1.23
N GLU A 252 3.38 -16.09 -0.17
CA GLU A 252 4.74 -15.58 -0.28
C GLU A 252 5.66 -16.48 -1.11
N PHE A 253 5.53 -17.82 -0.99
CA PHE A 253 6.23 -18.74 -1.89
C PHE A 253 5.85 -18.50 -3.35
N PHE A 254 4.55 -18.45 -3.65
CA PHE A 254 4.06 -18.22 -5.00
C PHE A 254 4.60 -16.90 -5.55
N ARG A 255 4.45 -15.81 -4.80
CA ARG A 255 4.89 -14.46 -5.17
C ARG A 255 6.38 -14.44 -5.51
N GLN A 256 7.25 -14.96 -4.64
CA GLN A 256 8.70 -14.97 -4.89
C GLN A 256 9.10 -15.71 -6.16
N ILE A 257 8.35 -16.76 -6.52
CA ILE A 257 8.59 -17.58 -7.71
C ILE A 257 8.20 -16.84 -8.98
N VAL A 258 7.04 -16.18 -8.99
CA VAL A 258 6.49 -15.58 -10.22
C VAL A 258 6.91 -14.12 -10.42
N SER A 259 7.18 -13.37 -9.34
CA SER A 259 7.50 -11.93 -9.38
C SER A 259 8.60 -11.57 -10.39
N PRO A 260 9.70 -12.32 -10.57
CA PRO A 260 10.71 -11.94 -11.57
C PRO A 260 10.20 -11.83 -13.02
N HIS A 261 9.06 -12.44 -13.33
CA HIS A 261 8.45 -12.42 -14.66
C HIS A 261 7.29 -11.43 -14.83
N ILE A 262 6.71 -10.95 -13.71
CA ILE A 262 5.50 -10.12 -13.72
C ILE A 262 5.61 -8.86 -12.86
N ASP A 263 6.79 -8.60 -12.29
CA ASP A 263 7.13 -7.41 -11.52
C ASP A 263 8.46 -6.79 -12.02
N PRO A 264 8.65 -5.46 -11.91
CA PRO A 264 7.66 -4.48 -11.49
C PRO A 264 6.53 -4.35 -12.52
N LEU A 265 5.36 -3.91 -12.04
CA LEU A 265 4.22 -3.68 -12.91
C LEU A 265 4.51 -2.56 -13.93
N ASP A 266 4.40 -2.93 -15.20
CA ASP A 266 4.35 -2.08 -16.37
C ASP A 266 3.37 -2.68 -17.40
N ASN A 267 3.17 -2.04 -18.54
CA ASN A 267 2.21 -2.53 -19.55
C ASN A 267 2.53 -3.96 -20.02
N VAL A 268 3.82 -4.31 -20.12
CA VAL A 268 4.25 -5.66 -20.56
C VAL A 268 3.92 -6.68 -19.48
N ALA A 269 4.19 -6.37 -18.22
CA ALA A 269 3.83 -7.21 -17.09
C ALA A 269 2.31 -7.39 -16.97
N VAL A 270 1.53 -6.33 -17.17
CA VAL A 270 0.06 -6.37 -17.16
C VAL A 270 -0.48 -7.28 -18.27
N ASP A 271 0.01 -7.12 -19.50
CA ASP A 271 -0.37 -7.99 -20.62
C ASP A 271 -0.02 -9.45 -20.34
N ARG A 272 1.16 -9.69 -19.75
CA ARG A 272 1.59 -11.04 -19.36
C ARG A 272 0.72 -11.64 -18.26
N ILE A 273 0.31 -10.86 -17.27
CA ILE A 273 -0.61 -11.30 -16.21
C ILE A 273 -1.96 -11.70 -16.82
N ILE A 274 -2.49 -10.91 -17.74
CA ILE A 274 -3.74 -11.22 -18.45
C ILE A 274 -3.59 -12.52 -19.24
N GLU A 275 -2.51 -12.68 -20.00
CA GLU A 275 -2.22 -13.91 -20.76
C GLU A 275 -2.15 -15.13 -19.85
N LEU A 276 -1.36 -15.07 -18.76
CA LEU A 276 -1.23 -16.15 -17.79
C LEU A 276 -2.57 -16.50 -17.15
N ARG A 277 -3.35 -15.50 -16.76
CA ARG A 277 -4.69 -15.71 -16.20
C ARG A 277 -5.61 -16.35 -17.22
N ASP A 278 -5.61 -15.95 -18.47
CA ASP A 278 -6.61 -16.42 -19.44
C ASP A 278 -6.25 -17.79 -20.03
N GLN A 279 -4.95 -18.11 -20.13
CA GLN A 279 -4.46 -19.30 -20.83
C GLN A 279 -3.90 -20.38 -19.90
N HIS A 280 -3.49 -20.01 -18.68
CA HIS A 280 -2.75 -20.88 -17.76
C HIS A 280 -3.39 -21.00 -16.37
N VAL A 281 -4.71 -20.82 -16.24
CA VAL A 281 -5.44 -20.96 -14.94
C VAL A 281 -5.11 -22.28 -14.24
N GLY A 282 -5.10 -23.39 -14.99
CA GLY A 282 -4.86 -24.72 -14.42
C GLY A 282 -3.47 -24.85 -13.80
N GLU A 283 -2.46 -24.25 -14.45
CA GLU A 283 -1.08 -24.18 -13.98
C GLU A 283 -0.94 -23.24 -12.78
N ILE A 284 -1.65 -22.10 -12.78
CA ILE A 284 -1.73 -21.20 -11.63
C ILE A 284 -2.26 -21.96 -10.40
N ASP A 285 -3.37 -22.67 -10.54
CA ASP A 285 -3.98 -23.44 -9.46
C ASP A 285 -3.16 -24.65 -9.00
N ALA A 286 -2.42 -25.27 -9.93
CA ALA A 286 -1.45 -26.31 -9.58
C ALA A 286 -0.33 -25.72 -8.70
N LEU A 287 0.24 -24.58 -9.08
CA LEU A 287 1.30 -23.92 -8.33
C LEU A 287 0.81 -23.38 -6.98
N LYS A 288 -0.41 -22.80 -6.90
CA LYS A 288 -1.06 -22.38 -5.65
C LYS A 288 -1.14 -23.54 -4.65
N ARG A 289 -1.70 -24.68 -5.09
CA ARG A 289 -1.80 -25.90 -4.26
C ARG A 289 -0.44 -26.45 -3.88
N ARG A 290 0.56 -26.36 -4.77
CA ARG A 290 1.93 -26.77 -4.49
C ARG A 290 2.55 -25.93 -3.36
N CYS A 291 2.38 -24.61 -3.43
CA CYS A 291 2.88 -23.68 -2.42
C CYS A 291 2.19 -23.89 -1.06
N LEU A 292 0.88 -24.15 -1.06
CA LEU A 292 0.16 -24.48 0.17
C LEU A 292 0.64 -25.79 0.79
N GLY A 293 0.80 -26.84 -0.02
CA GLY A 293 1.36 -28.12 0.43
C GLY A 293 2.77 -27.94 1.03
N LEU A 294 3.62 -27.15 0.38
CA LEU A 294 4.94 -26.81 0.90
C LEU A 294 4.89 -26.09 2.24
N ALA A 295 3.99 -25.11 2.40
CA ALA A 295 3.83 -24.38 3.66
C ALA A 295 3.40 -25.33 4.80
N LEU A 296 2.45 -26.23 4.53
CA LEU A 296 1.98 -27.23 5.50
C LEU A 296 3.08 -28.25 5.86
N ASP A 297 3.80 -28.77 4.86
CA ASP A 297 4.87 -29.75 5.04
C ASP A 297 6.02 -29.17 5.86
N LEU A 298 6.49 -27.99 5.48
CA LEU A 298 7.59 -27.30 6.14
C LEU A 298 7.18 -26.72 7.51
N GLY A 299 5.90 -26.45 7.73
CA GLY A 299 5.36 -26.04 9.02
C GLY A 299 5.54 -27.08 10.13
N GLN A 300 5.74 -28.36 9.77
CA GLN A 300 6.04 -29.43 10.73
C GLN A 300 7.51 -29.45 11.18
N ALA A 301 8.37 -28.60 10.61
CA ALA A 301 9.78 -28.55 10.95
C ALA A 301 9.97 -28.04 12.40
N LYS A 302 10.60 -28.87 13.23
CA LYS A 302 10.82 -28.59 14.66
C LYS A 302 12.04 -27.72 14.95
N ASP A 303 12.88 -27.49 13.95
CA ASP A 303 14.14 -26.76 14.11
C ASP A 303 14.25 -25.62 13.08
N LEU A 304 14.38 -24.39 13.59
CA LEU A 304 14.44 -23.17 12.78
C LEU A 304 15.73 -23.10 11.96
N GLU A 305 16.88 -23.52 12.51
CA GLU A 305 18.16 -23.45 11.79
C GLU A 305 18.17 -24.39 10.58
N THR A 306 17.68 -25.61 10.76
CA THR A 306 17.50 -26.58 9.67
C THR A 306 16.52 -26.04 8.63
N LEU A 307 15.37 -25.48 9.05
CA LEU A 307 14.39 -24.90 8.14
C LEU A 307 14.99 -23.73 7.32
N GLN A 308 15.70 -22.81 7.96
CA GLN A 308 16.36 -21.68 7.28
C GLN A 308 17.37 -22.13 6.23
N ARG A 309 18.11 -23.21 6.51
CA ARG A 309 19.10 -23.77 5.59
C ARG A 309 18.47 -24.49 4.40
N GLU A 310 17.33 -25.15 4.61
CA GLU A 310 16.78 -26.12 3.66
C GLU A 310 15.55 -25.62 2.89
N VAL A 311 14.85 -24.58 3.37
CA VAL A 311 13.60 -24.08 2.76
C VAL A 311 13.74 -23.80 1.27
N ALA A 312 14.81 -23.10 0.85
CA ALA A 312 15.02 -22.74 -0.55
C ALA A 312 15.22 -23.98 -1.44
N LEU A 313 16.04 -24.94 -0.97
CA LEU A 313 16.30 -26.19 -1.69
C LEU A 313 15.04 -27.04 -1.78
N HIS A 314 14.29 -27.13 -0.69
CA HIS A 314 13.07 -27.93 -0.61
C HIS A 314 11.97 -27.38 -1.51
N VAL A 315 11.75 -26.06 -1.49
CA VAL A 315 10.80 -25.39 -2.38
C VAL A 315 11.24 -25.57 -3.83
N ARG A 316 12.50 -25.30 -4.18
CA ARG A 316 13.03 -25.46 -5.55
C ARG A 316 12.74 -26.83 -6.13
N ALA A 317 13.04 -27.90 -5.38
CA ALA A 317 12.87 -29.28 -5.83
C ALA A 317 11.41 -29.68 -6.12
N LYS A 318 10.44 -28.91 -5.61
CA LYS A 318 9.01 -29.23 -5.68
C LYS A 318 8.23 -28.34 -6.64
N VAL A 319 8.75 -27.18 -7.00
CA VAL A 319 8.03 -26.20 -7.84
C VAL A 319 8.50 -26.19 -9.29
N GLU A 320 9.68 -26.73 -9.61
CA GLU A 320 10.31 -26.65 -10.94
C GLU A 320 9.35 -26.95 -12.11
N LYS A 321 8.64 -28.08 -12.04
CA LYS A 321 7.70 -28.49 -13.09
C LYS A 321 6.51 -27.53 -13.23
N ASP A 322 5.93 -27.11 -12.12
CA ASP A 322 4.74 -26.25 -12.10
C ASP A 322 5.11 -24.83 -12.60
N VAL A 323 6.31 -24.34 -12.26
CA VAL A 323 6.86 -23.07 -12.75
C VAL A 323 7.14 -23.12 -14.24
N GLN A 324 7.76 -24.20 -14.71
CA GLN A 324 8.03 -24.37 -16.13
C GLN A 324 6.75 -24.35 -16.96
N ALA A 325 5.72 -25.05 -16.49
CA ALA A 325 4.42 -25.12 -17.14
C ALA A 325 3.72 -23.75 -17.14
N LEU A 326 3.65 -23.09 -15.98
CA LEU A 326 2.99 -21.79 -15.83
C LEU A 326 3.64 -20.72 -16.71
N LEU A 327 4.96 -20.58 -16.63
CA LEU A 327 5.68 -19.50 -17.31
C LEU A 327 6.06 -19.86 -18.76
N SER A 328 5.74 -21.07 -19.21
CA SER A 328 6.10 -21.60 -20.54
C SER A 328 7.58 -21.46 -20.85
N LEU A 329 8.44 -21.80 -19.87
CA LEU A 329 9.89 -21.63 -19.98
C LEU A 329 10.57 -22.87 -20.57
N ASP A 330 11.60 -22.62 -21.39
CA ASP A 330 12.56 -23.68 -21.70
C ASP A 330 13.44 -24.00 -20.48
N ARG A 331 14.23 -25.08 -20.59
CA ARG A 331 15.04 -25.55 -19.47
C ARG A 331 16.13 -24.56 -19.04
N ALA A 332 16.72 -23.83 -19.98
CA ALA A 332 17.79 -22.88 -19.68
C ALA A 332 17.22 -21.65 -18.95
N ALA A 333 16.10 -21.11 -19.43
CA ALA A 333 15.40 -19.99 -18.81
C ALA A 333 14.85 -20.36 -17.41
N LEU A 334 14.36 -21.59 -17.25
CA LEU A 334 13.94 -22.10 -15.94
C LEU A 334 15.11 -22.17 -14.96
N ASP A 335 16.25 -22.73 -15.38
CA ASP A 335 17.43 -22.83 -14.52
C ASP A 335 17.95 -21.44 -14.11
N GLU A 336 17.96 -20.47 -15.04
CA GLU A 336 18.33 -19.08 -14.75
C GLU A 336 17.38 -18.46 -13.71
N LEU A 337 16.06 -18.56 -13.92
CA LEU A 337 15.05 -18.05 -13.00
C LEU A 337 15.20 -18.65 -11.60
N LEU A 338 15.28 -19.98 -11.50
CA LEU A 338 15.37 -20.65 -10.20
C LEU A 338 16.68 -20.32 -9.50
N ASN A 339 17.79 -20.18 -10.24
CA ASN A 339 19.04 -19.74 -9.64
C ASN A 339 18.94 -18.31 -9.10
N GLU A 340 18.28 -17.40 -9.82
CA GLU A 340 18.05 -16.04 -9.33
C GLU A 340 17.20 -16.03 -8.06
N VAL A 341 16.00 -16.65 -8.10
CA VAL A 341 15.03 -16.69 -7.00
C VAL A 341 15.63 -17.32 -5.74
N PHE A 342 16.29 -18.47 -5.88
CA PHE A 342 16.80 -19.24 -4.74
C PHE A 342 18.21 -18.82 -4.29
N SER A 343 18.88 -17.91 -5.01
CA SER A 343 20.13 -17.28 -4.53
C SER A 343 19.89 -16.27 -3.41
N ASP A 344 18.65 -15.81 -3.22
CA ASP A 344 18.30 -14.81 -2.21
C ASP A 344 18.10 -15.39 -0.81
N GLN A 345 19.21 -15.78 -0.18
CA GLN A 345 19.20 -16.40 1.15
C GLN A 345 18.45 -15.57 2.20
N LYS A 346 18.54 -14.24 2.15
CA LYS A 346 17.91 -13.37 3.16
C LYS A 346 16.39 -13.48 3.16
N THR A 347 15.79 -13.51 1.97
CA THR A 347 14.34 -13.64 1.82
C THR A 347 13.86 -15.02 2.26
N TRP A 348 14.55 -16.09 1.85
CA TRP A 348 14.19 -17.44 2.24
C TRP A 348 14.35 -17.71 3.74
N VAL A 349 15.38 -17.14 4.37
CA VAL A 349 15.55 -17.15 5.83
C VAL A 349 14.40 -16.42 6.53
N ALA A 350 13.96 -15.29 5.99
CA ALA A 350 12.83 -14.55 6.55
C ALA A 350 11.51 -15.33 6.41
N ILE A 351 11.26 -15.97 5.27
CA ILE A 351 10.08 -16.84 5.07
C ILE A 351 10.12 -18.05 6.01
N ALA A 352 11.29 -18.67 6.21
CA ALA A 352 11.47 -19.74 7.21
C ALA A 352 11.16 -19.26 8.63
N GLY A 353 11.62 -18.06 9.00
CA GLY A 353 11.30 -17.44 10.28
C GLY A 353 9.80 -17.22 10.47
N LEU A 354 9.13 -16.68 9.44
CA LEU A 354 7.68 -16.49 9.44
C LEU A 354 6.94 -17.82 9.63
N LEU A 355 7.29 -18.82 8.83
CA LEU A 355 6.68 -20.14 8.87
C LEU A 355 6.85 -20.82 10.23
N TYR A 356 8.06 -20.81 10.78
CA TYR A 356 8.34 -21.39 12.10
C TYR A 356 7.53 -20.70 13.20
N SER A 357 7.43 -19.37 13.14
CA SER A 357 6.67 -18.58 14.11
C SER A 357 5.19 -18.90 14.09
N LEU A 358 4.62 -19.04 12.89
CA LEU A 358 3.20 -19.41 12.69
C LEU A 358 2.91 -20.81 13.20
N ALA A 359 3.79 -21.77 12.94
CA ALA A 359 3.59 -23.16 13.34
C ALA A 359 3.79 -23.41 14.85
N HIS A 360 4.61 -22.61 15.54
CA HIS A 360 5.03 -22.89 16.92
C HIS A 360 4.65 -21.79 17.94
N GLY A 361 3.91 -20.75 17.54
CA GLY A 361 3.35 -19.76 18.46
C GLY A 361 4.37 -18.78 19.08
N GLY A 362 5.42 -18.40 18.33
CA GLY A 362 6.49 -17.53 18.82
C GLY A 362 6.09 -16.04 18.93
N PRO A 363 6.29 -15.36 20.09
CA PRO A 363 5.78 -14.00 20.33
C PRO A 363 6.56 -12.84 19.67
N ILE A 364 7.74 -13.08 19.06
CA ILE A 364 8.65 -12.02 18.58
C ILE A 364 9.00 -12.18 17.08
N VAL A 365 8.82 -13.37 16.53
CA VAL A 365 9.25 -13.70 15.15
C VAL A 365 8.14 -13.46 14.14
N THR A 366 6.88 -13.39 14.56
CA THR A 366 5.72 -13.11 13.69
C THR A 366 5.82 -11.75 13.00
N ALA A 367 6.04 -10.68 13.77
CA ALA A 367 6.21 -9.34 13.20
C ALA A 367 7.59 -9.18 12.56
N GLY A 368 8.69 -9.51 13.25
CA GLY A 368 10.06 -9.28 12.76
C GLY A 368 10.44 -10.10 11.52
N ALA A 369 10.01 -11.36 11.41
CA ALA A 369 10.27 -12.18 10.23
C ALA A 369 9.29 -11.88 9.09
N ALA A 370 8.03 -11.52 9.38
CA ALA A 370 7.15 -10.91 8.39
C ALA A 370 7.72 -9.57 7.90
N ILE A 371 8.26 -8.73 8.79
CA ILE A 371 8.92 -7.45 8.46
C ILE A 371 10.11 -7.71 7.56
N LEU A 372 11.00 -8.65 7.87
CA LEU A 372 12.15 -8.94 7.01
C LEU A 372 11.72 -9.56 5.67
N ALA A 373 10.73 -10.45 5.69
CA ALA A 373 10.19 -11.08 4.48
C ALA A 373 9.42 -10.10 3.60
N LEU A 374 8.76 -9.10 4.21
CA LEU A 374 7.94 -8.07 3.55
C LEU A 374 8.75 -6.80 3.17
N SER A 375 9.78 -6.43 3.94
CA SER A 375 10.64 -5.26 3.68
C SER A 375 11.80 -5.56 2.71
N SER A 376 12.27 -6.81 2.62
CA SER A 376 13.19 -7.23 1.56
C SER A 376 12.55 -7.11 0.16
N ILE A 377 11.22 -7.13 0.09
CA ILE A 377 10.39 -7.06 -1.13
C ILE A 377 10.51 -5.69 -1.81
N GLY A 378 10.18 -4.61 -1.09
CA GLY A 378 10.21 -3.26 -1.64
C GLY A 378 11.63 -2.79 -1.93
N SER A 379 12.60 -3.14 -1.08
CA SER A 379 14.00 -2.75 -1.28
C SER A 379 14.64 -3.43 -2.49
N LYS A 380 14.25 -4.67 -2.85
CA LYS A 380 14.74 -5.34 -4.07
C LYS A 380 14.07 -4.82 -5.33
N ALA A 381 12.76 -4.65 -5.37
CA ALA A 381 12.08 -4.07 -6.53
C ALA A 381 12.56 -2.64 -6.82
N VAL A 382 12.69 -1.81 -5.78
CA VAL A 382 13.24 -0.44 -5.88
C VAL A 382 14.72 -0.46 -6.22
N ARG A 383 15.54 -1.36 -5.65
CA ARG A 383 16.97 -1.46 -5.98
C ARG A 383 17.18 -1.95 -7.40
N VAL A 384 16.40 -2.92 -7.88
CA VAL A 384 16.44 -3.43 -9.25
C VAL A 384 15.97 -2.35 -10.22
N ALA A 385 14.85 -1.67 -9.96
CA ALA A 385 14.38 -0.54 -10.78
C ALA A 385 15.37 0.64 -10.79
N PHE A 386 15.99 0.95 -9.65
CA PHE A 386 17.03 1.97 -9.54
C PHE A 386 18.32 1.56 -10.26
N GLN A 387 18.74 0.30 -10.15
CA GLN A 387 19.89 -0.24 -10.88
C GLN A 387 19.63 -0.33 -12.38
N ARG A 388 18.40 -0.61 -12.81
CA ARG A 388 17.95 -0.61 -14.21
C ARG A 388 17.92 0.81 -14.76
N ARG A 389 17.35 1.79 -14.03
CA ARG A 389 17.41 3.22 -14.36
C ARG A 389 18.84 3.77 -14.39
N LYS A 390 19.70 3.33 -13.47
CA LYS A 390 21.13 3.70 -13.45
C LYS A 390 21.87 3.10 -14.64
N LYS A 391 21.67 1.81 -14.94
CA LYS A 391 22.22 1.13 -16.13
C LYS A 391 21.72 1.77 -17.43
N LEU A 392 20.45 2.14 -17.53
CA LEU A 392 19.88 2.83 -18.70
C LEU A 392 20.43 4.26 -18.85
N ARG A 393 20.77 4.94 -17.75
CA ARG A 393 21.42 6.26 -17.75
C ARG A 393 22.92 6.21 -18.09
N THR A 394 23.59 5.11 -17.80
CA THR A 394 25.04 4.91 -18.06
C THR A 394 25.34 4.08 -19.30
N SER A 395 24.30 3.60 -20.00
CA SER A 395 24.42 2.79 -21.21
C SER A 395 24.44 3.69 -22.44
N ASP A 396 25.23 3.33 -23.46
CA ASP A 396 25.36 4.04 -24.74
C ASP A 396 24.03 4.20 -25.50
N TYR A 397 22.96 3.55 -25.04
CA TYR A 397 21.57 3.68 -25.52
C TYR A 397 20.80 4.88 -24.93
N ALA A 398 21.39 5.67 -24.03
CA ALA A 398 20.76 6.86 -23.44
C ALA A 398 20.36 7.94 -24.48
N LEU A 399 20.95 7.89 -25.68
CA LEU A 399 20.65 8.79 -26.80
C LEU A 399 19.36 8.40 -27.55
N LEU A 400 19.01 7.11 -27.59
CA LEU A 400 17.79 6.62 -28.26
C LEU A 400 16.50 6.89 -27.45
N TYR A 401 16.60 7.00 -26.13
CA TYR A 401 15.46 7.30 -25.24
C TYR A 401 15.19 8.80 -25.04
N ARG A 402 15.97 9.69 -25.65
CA ARG A 402 15.72 11.15 -25.64
C ARG A 402 15.04 11.67 -26.90
N MET A 403 14.70 10.79 -27.83
CA MET A 403 13.88 11.11 -29.00
C MET A 403 12.56 10.33 -28.95
N LYS A 404 11.65 10.78 -28.08
CA LYS A 404 10.20 10.76 -28.28
C LYS A 404 9.54 11.71 -27.29
#